data_AF-A0A1H4ZZV9-F1
#
_entry.id   AF-A0A1H4ZZV9-F1
#
_cell.length_a   1.000
_cell.length_b   1.000
_cell.length_c   1.000
_cell.angle_alpha   90.00
_cell.angle_beta   90.00
_cell.angle_gamma   90.00
#
_symmetry.space_group_name_H-M   'P 1'
#
loop_
_entity.id
_entity.type
_entity.pdbx_description
1 polymer ?
#
loop_
_entity_poly.entity_id
_entity_poly.type
_entity_poly.pdbx_seq_one_letter_code
_entity_poly.pdbx_strand_id
1 'polypeptide(L)'
;MREISRRGLLGAGLGAAAAVGMAGCSIKGSSGASAGDGSPSPDNGSTGQKGGTSKGSGTKKEVRAIGDGSTAYTGKQPKQPKAPEPLEPGQKPPQFVIFSWDGAGEVGNGLFPRFLELAREHDASMTFFLSGLYLLPESKKTLYRPPNNPVGASDIGYLTDGHVKETLKNVRNAWLDGHEIGTHFNGHFCAGSGSVGNWTPAQWQSEIDQAISFVTEWRTNTGWNDEESLPFDYRKELVGGRTPCLLGQDNLLPTAKKLGWRYDASSPGGTQVWPSKRQGVWDLPLQGIPFPGHTFEVLSMDYNILANQSQNSTKGMPSRYPGWREQATQSYLSGFKRAYETNRAPFYIGNHFEEWNGGIYMDAVEDTLKHIAGKPDVRLVSFRQFVDWLDVQDPAVLAKLRTLQVGEAPSGGWNTFFKQA
;
A
#
# COMPACT_ATOMS: atom_id res chain seq x y z
N MET A 1 -17.90 -19.73 21.14
CA MET A 1 -18.34 -19.09 19.89
C MET A 1 -19.55 -18.21 20.19
N ARG A 2 -19.34 -16.90 20.27
CA ARG A 2 -20.40 -15.88 20.30
C ARG A 2 -20.05 -14.90 19.20
N GLU A 3 -20.89 -14.84 18.18
CA GLU A 3 -20.76 -13.90 17.06
C GLU A 3 -20.81 -12.47 17.60
N ILE A 4 -19.77 -11.69 17.33
CA ILE A 4 -19.74 -10.26 17.63
C ILE A 4 -20.54 -9.55 16.53
N SER A 5 -21.66 -8.97 16.94
CA SER A 5 -22.66 -8.32 16.09
C SER A 5 -22.10 -7.16 15.25
N ARG A 6 -22.42 -7.20 13.95
CA ARG A 6 -22.07 -6.28 12.84
C ARG A 6 -22.67 -4.86 12.95
N ARG A 7 -22.60 -4.18 14.10
CA ARG A 7 -23.09 -2.79 14.25
C ARG A 7 -22.06 -1.91 14.94
N GLY A 8 -21.11 -1.39 14.16
CA GLY A 8 -20.15 -0.37 14.59
C GLY A 8 -19.40 0.31 13.44
N LEU A 9 -19.81 0.08 12.19
CA LEU A 9 -19.18 0.60 10.97
C LEU A 9 -19.87 1.91 10.55
N LEU A 10 -19.87 2.94 11.41
CA LEU A 10 -20.30 4.28 11.02
C LEU A 10 -19.61 5.34 11.87
N GLY A 11 -18.81 6.18 11.21
CA GLY A 11 -18.64 7.58 11.57
C GLY A 11 -17.47 7.92 12.49
N ALA A 12 -16.27 8.05 11.92
CA ALA A 12 -15.23 8.92 12.48
C ALA A 12 -14.22 9.32 11.40
N GLY A 13 -14.60 10.25 10.53
CA GLY A 13 -13.71 10.72 9.46
C GLY A 13 -14.22 11.93 8.69
N LEU A 14 -14.96 12.84 9.32
CA LEU A 14 -15.25 14.16 8.75
C LEU A 14 -14.91 15.21 9.81
N GLY A 15 -13.72 15.80 9.69
CA GLY A 15 -13.32 16.96 10.45
C GLY A 15 -14.19 18.15 10.04
N ALA A 16 -15.03 18.63 10.97
CA ALA A 16 -15.69 19.90 10.83
C ALA A 16 -14.65 21.03 10.98
N ALA A 17 -14.23 21.64 9.88
CA ALA A 17 -13.55 22.93 9.91
C ALA A 17 -14.60 24.01 10.26
N ALA A 18 -14.58 24.46 11.51
CA ALA A 18 -15.36 25.62 11.92
C ALA A 18 -14.69 26.89 11.38
N ALA A 19 -15.35 27.53 10.42
CA ALA A 19 -15.04 28.89 9.99
C ALA A 19 -15.39 29.86 11.13
N VAL A 20 -14.41 30.64 11.59
CA VAL A 20 -14.62 31.86 12.37
C VAL A 20 -14.07 33.01 11.56
N GLY A 21 -14.99 33.85 11.07
CA GLY A 21 -14.69 35.09 10.35
C GLY A 21 -14.83 36.32 11.25
N MET A 22 -13.92 37.26 10.99
CA MET A 22 -14.02 38.72 11.06
C MET A 22 -13.78 39.48 12.38
N ALA A 23 -12.75 40.35 12.32
CA ALA A 23 -12.72 41.81 12.55
C ALA A 23 -11.38 42.21 13.21
N GLY A 24 -10.60 43.23 12.81
CA GLY A 24 -10.76 44.26 11.79
C GLY A 24 -9.56 45.23 11.75
N CYS A 25 -9.61 46.12 10.74
CA CYS A 25 -9.09 47.51 10.65
C CYS A 25 -7.59 47.86 10.74
N SER A 26 -7.03 48.21 9.56
CA SER A 26 -6.29 49.43 9.13
C SER A 26 -5.24 50.09 10.07
N ILE A 27 -4.07 50.58 9.61
CA ILE A 27 -3.87 51.86 8.88
C ILE A 27 -2.39 52.00 8.34
N LYS A 28 -2.27 52.44 7.07
CA LYS A 28 -1.29 53.33 6.34
C LYS A 28 0.25 53.35 6.56
N GLY A 29 0.94 53.48 5.42
CA GLY A 29 2.12 54.34 5.17
C GLY A 29 3.10 53.76 4.14
N SER A 30 3.03 54.08 2.84
CA SER A 30 3.85 55.09 2.09
C SER A 30 5.36 54.78 2.08
N SER A 31 6.19 54.79 1.02
CA SER A 31 6.15 55.41 -0.33
C SER A 31 7.47 55.12 -1.10
N GLY A 32 7.45 55.17 -2.45
CA GLY A 32 8.58 55.40 -3.38
C GLY A 32 9.09 54.14 -4.12
N ALA A 33 8.89 53.88 -5.43
CA ALA A 33 9.12 54.65 -6.68
C ALA A 33 10.63 54.97 -6.88
N SER A 34 11.35 54.70 -7.99
CA SER A 34 11.04 54.47 -9.42
C SER A 34 12.29 53.81 -10.10
N ALA A 35 12.11 52.89 -11.06
CA ALA A 35 12.27 53.05 -12.52
C ALA A 35 13.71 53.13 -13.08
N GLY A 36 13.96 52.39 -14.17
CA GLY A 36 15.16 52.50 -15.01
C GLY A 36 15.23 51.41 -16.09
N ASP A 37 14.42 51.57 -17.14
CA ASP A 37 14.46 50.84 -18.41
C ASP A 37 15.78 51.05 -19.18
N GLY A 38 16.15 50.09 -20.03
CA GLY A 38 17.19 50.31 -21.04
C GLY A 38 17.68 49.06 -21.76
N SER A 39 16.92 48.58 -22.75
CA SER A 39 17.48 47.82 -23.89
C SER A 39 17.96 48.80 -24.98
N PRO A 40 18.98 48.44 -25.77
CA PRO A 40 18.67 47.94 -27.11
C PRO A 40 19.62 46.84 -27.64
N SER A 41 19.08 45.94 -28.47
CA SER A 41 19.82 45.11 -29.45
C SER A 41 20.10 45.93 -30.74
N PRO A 42 20.63 45.40 -31.86
CA PRO A 42 21.21 44.08 -32.18
C PRO A 42 22.54 44.15 -32.98
N ASP A 43 23.23 43.02 -33.21
CA ASP A 43 23.84 42.80 -34.54
C ASP A 43 24.24 41.33 -34.84
N ASN A 44 24.37 41.10 -36.14
CA ASN A 44 24.38 39.87 -36.93
C ASN A 44 25.54 38.88 -36.74
N GLY A 45 25.32 37.62 -37.14
CA GLY A 45 26.40 36.67 -37.44
C GLY A 45 25.96 35.24 -37.75
N SER A 46 25.52 34.98 -38.98
CA SER A 46 25.38 33.63 -39.55
C SER A 46 26.74 33.01 -39.86
N THR A 47 26.95 31.72 -39.56
CA THR A 47 27.49 30.65 -40.44
C THR A 47 27.99 29.43 -39.64
N GLY A 48 27.84 28.22 -40.22
CA GLY A 48 28.81 27.13 -39.97
C GLY A 48 28.27 25.82 -39.41
N GLN A 49 27.68 24.99 -40.27
CA GLN A 49 27.38 23.59 -40.02
C GLN A 49 28.61 22.71 -40.36
N LYS A 50 28.98 21.80 -39.43
CA LYS A 50 29.74 20.52 -39.54
C LYS A 50 30.54 20.36 -38.23
N GLY A 51 30.36 19.33 -37.42
CA GLY A 51 30.40 17.91 -37.74
C GLY A 51 31.48 17.31 -36.85
N GLY A 52 31.09 16.78 -35.69
CA GLY A 52 32.00 16.25 -34.68
C GLY A 52 31.31 15.18 -33.85
N THR A 53 31.31 13.97 -34.36
CA THR A 53 30.92 12.74 -33.67
C THR A 53 31.80 12.52 -32.44
N SER A 54 31.24 12.61 -31.24
CA SER A 54 31.77 11.91 -30.07
C SER A 54 30.75 10.86 -29.62
N LYS A 55 31.11 9.60 -29.88
CA LYS A 55 30.45 8.42 -29.32
C LYS A 55 30.71 8.42 -27.82
N GLY A 56 29.74 8.93 -27.05
CA GLY A 56 29.56 8.61 -25.64
C GLY A 56 28.44 7.60 -25.51
N SER A 57 28.80 6.32 -25.43
CA SER A 57 27.88 5.21 -25.14
C SER A 57 27.35 5.33 -23.72
N GLY A 58 26.25 6.07 -23.55
CA GLY A 58 25.32 5.92 -22.45
C GLY A 58 23.94 5.82 -23.07
N THR A 59 23.34 4.63 -23.07
CA THR A 59 21.92 4.49 -23.42
C THR A 59 21.13 5.37 -22.46
N LYS A 60 20.75 6.59 -22.88
CA LYS A 60 19.73 7.36 -22.20
C LYS A 60 18.52 6.44 -22.09
N LYS A 61 18.15 6.04 -20.88
CA LYS A 61 16.92 5.26 -20.67
C LYS A 61 15.80 6.05 -21.35
N GLU A 62 15.22 5.51 -22.42
CA GLU A 62 14.12 6.17 -23.13
C GLU A 62 12.92 6.24 -22.20
N VAL A 63 12.75 7.39 -21.54
CA VAL A 63 11.52 7.72 -20.83
C VAL A 63 10.45 7.96 -21.90
N ARG A 64 9.46 7.08 -21.97
CA ARG A 64 8.35 7.19 -22.92
C ARG A 64 7.05 7.38 -22.18
N ALA A 65 6.44 8.55 -22.33
CA ALA A 65 5.10 8.83 -21.80
C ALA A 65 4.08 7.78 -22.29
N ILE A 66 3.12 7.44 -21.43
CA ILE A 66 2.01 6.53 -21.72
C ILE A 66 0.71 7.32 -21.58
N GLY A 67 -0.20 7.17 -22.55
CA GLY A 67 -1.49 7.86 -22.52
C GLY A 67 -1.33 9.38 -22.50
N ASP A 68 -1.98 10.03 -21.53
CA ASP A 68 -1.93 11.48 -21.32
C ASP A 68 -0.64 11.97 -20.64
N GLY A 69 0.32 11.07 -20.41
CA GLY A 69 1.58 11.37 -19.74
C GLY A 69 1.51 11.27 -18.22
N SER A 70 0.39 10.87 -17.62
CA SER A 70 0.28 10.56 -16.18
C SER A 70 1.25 9.46 -15.74
N THR A 71 1.51 8.52 -16.64
CA THR A 71 2.47 7.44 -16.46
C THR A 71 3.51 7.46 -17.57
N ALA A 72 4.66 6.85 -17.33
CA ALA A 72 5.73 6.71 -18.31
C ALA A 72 6.43 5.36 -18.16
N TYR A 73 6.85 4.78 -19.28
CA TYR A 73 7.77 3.65 -19.27
C TYR A 73 9.19 4.16 -19.03
N THR A 74 9.84 3.71 -17.95
CA THR A 74 11.24 4.05 -17.63
C THR A 74 12.17 2.82 -17.54
N GLY A 75 11.72 1.67 -18.04
CA GLY A 75 12.41 0.38 -17.92
C GLY A 75 11.92 -0.48 -16.75
N LYS A 76 12.72 -1.49 -16.37
CA LYS A 76 12.44 -2.33 -15.19
C LYS A 76 12.45 -1.49 -13.92
N GLN A 77 11.62 -1.87 -12.96
CA GLN A 77 11.63 -1.27 -11.63
C GLN A 77 13.04 -1.35 -11.01
N PRO A 78 13.60 -0.25 -10.50
CA PRO A 78 14.86 -0.27 -9.78
C PRO A 78 14.73 -0.96 -8.41
N LYS A 79 15.88 -1.20 -7.77
CA LYS A 79 16.01 -1.73 -6.39
C LYS A 79 15.21 -3.02 -6.12
N GLN A 80 14.98 -3.84 -7.15
CA GLN A 80 14.41 -5.16 -6.96
C GLN A 80 15.44 -6.11 -6.33
N PRO A 81 15.00 -7.06 -5.48
CA PRO A 81 15.89 -8.08 -4.95
C PRO A 81 16.48 -8.95 -6.07
N LYS A 82 17.50 -9.74 -5.72
CA LYS A 82 17.99 -10.79 -6.62
C LYS A 82 16.84 -11.71 -7.02
N ALA A 83 16.94 -12.28 -8.22
CA ALA A 83 15.98 -13.26 -8.70
C ALA A 83 15.80 -14.37 -7.65
N PRO A 84 14.55 -14.76 -7.34
CA PRO A 84 14.32 -15.80 -6.35
C PRO A 84 14.81 -17.16 -6.87
N GLU A 85 15.27 -17.98 -5.95
CA GLU A 85 15.73 -19.34 -6.21
C GLU A 85 14.81 -20.34 -5.47
N PRO A 86 14.59 -21.54 -6.04
CA PRO A 86 13.92 -22.62 -5.33
C PRO A 86 14.67 -22.99 -4.04
N LEU A 87 13.95 -23.47 -3.03
CA LEU A 87 14.59 -24.04 -1.84
C LEU A 87 15.40 -25.29 -2.21
N GLU A 88 16.63 -25.34 -1.72
CA GLU A 88 17.44 -26.55 -1.79
C GLU A 88 16.86 -27.63 -0.86
N PRO A 89 17.07 -28.92 -1.16
CA PRO A 89 16.61 -30.01 -0.31
C PRO A 89 17.06 -29.86 1.14
N GLY A 90 16.08 -29.77 2.06
CA GLY A 90 16.35 -29.63 3.50
C GLY A 90 16.67 -28.21 3.98
N GLN A 91 16.67 -27.21 3.09
CA GLN A 91 16.91 -25.81 3.44
C GLN A 91 15.74 -25.24 4.26
N LYS A 92 16.07 -24.56 5.36
CA LYS A 92 15.11 -23.78 6.14
C LYS A 92 14.57 -22.61 5.31
N PRO A 93 13.24 -22.43 5.19
CA PRO A 93 12.69 -21.27 4.51
C PRO A 93 13.10 -19.94 5.16
N PRO A 94 13.34 -18.88 4.36
CA PRO A 94 13.43 -17.52 4.89
C PRO A 94 12.17 -17.14 5.66
N GLN A 95 12.29 -16.25 6.64
CA GLN A 95 11.13 -15.62 7.24
C GLN A 95 10.76 -14.39 6.42
N PHE A 96 9.70 -14.49 5.65
CA PHE A 96 9.13 -13.34 4.94
C PHE A 96 8.28 -12.51 5.90
N VAL A 97 8.47 -11.19 5.88
CA VAL A 97 7.60 -10.22 6.55
C VAL A 97 7.21 -9.14 5.55
N ILE A 98 5.91 -8.94 5.36
CA ILE A 98 5.37 -8.01 4.37
C ILE A 98 4.60 -6.93 5.11
N PHE A 99 5.05 -5.68 4.97
CA PHE A 99 4.32 -4.50 5.43
C PHE A 99 3.51 -3.94 4.26
N SER A 100 2.22 -3.69 4.52
CA SER A 100 1.29 -3.15 3.52
C SER A 100 0.50 -1.96 4.04
N TRP A 101 0.10 -1.08 3.12
CA TRP A 101 -0.58 0.18 3.40
C TRP A 101 -1.86 0.26 2.58
N ASP A 102 -3.01 0.23 3.26
CA ASP A 102 -4.33 0.32 2.64
C ASP A 102 -4.69 1.79 2.38
N GLY A 103 -5.19 2.07 1.17
CA GLY A 103 -5.46 3.43 0.67
C GLY A 103 -4.22 4.15 0.17
N ALA A 104 -3.12 4.13 0.94
CA ALA A 104 -1.81 4.69 0.60
C ALA A 104 -1.81 6.12 0.02
N GLY A 105 -2.64 7.01 0.60
CA GLY A 105 -2.65 8.44 0.31
C GLY A 105 -1.82 9.23 1.33
N GLU A 106 -1.20 10.33 0.89
CA GLU A 106 -0.58 11.31 1.80
C GLU A 106 -1.64 12.32 2.25
N VAL A 107 -1.94 12.36 3.55
CA VAL A 107 -3.00 13.19 4.13
C VAL A 107 -2.49 14.36 4.96
N GLY A 108 -1.20 14.68 4.87
CA GLY A 108 -0.56 15.81 5.54
C GLY A 108 0.00 15.48 6.92
N ASN A 109 0.03 14.21 7.30
CA ASN A 109 0.61 13.74 8.56
C ASN A 109 2.08 13.28 8.43
N GLY A 110 2.61 13.22 7.19
CA GLY A 110 4.00 12.85 6.95
C GLY A 110 4.31 11.38 7.21
N LEU A 111 3.31 10.53 7.39
CA LEU A 111 3.53 9.10 7.61
C LEU A 111 4.04 8.39 6.36
N PHE A 112 3.58 8.79 5.17
CA PHE A 112 4.05 8.18 3.92
C PHE A 112 5.58 8.39 3.75
N PRO A 113 6.12 9.62 3.74
CA PRO A 113 7.56 9.80 3.64
C PRO A 113 8.34 9.21 4.83
N ARG A 114 7.78 9.19 6.05
CA ARG A 114 8.38 8.53 7.22
C ARG A 114 8.63 7.05 6.97
N PHE A 115 7.64 6.32 6.46
CA PHE A 115 7.78 4.88 6.19
C PHE A 115 8.60 4.56 4.94
N LEU A 116 8.67 5.47 3.96
CA LEU A 116 9.65 5.36 2.87
C LEU A 116 11.09 5.52 3.38
N GLU A 117 11.35 6.45 4.29
CA GLU A 117 12.68 6.60 4.90
C GLU A 117 13.04 5.37 5.74
N LEU A 118 12.13 4.92 6.60
CA LEU A 118 12.32 3.72 7.40
C LEU A 118 12.62 2.48 6.52
N ALA A 119 11.95 2.37 5.37
CA ALA A 119 12.20 1.28 4.43
C ALA A 119 13.62 1.35 3.84
N ARG A 120 14.11 2.54 3.51
CA ARG A 120 15.49 2.76 3.04
C ARG A 120 16.53 2.41 4.10
N GLU A 121 16.30 2.81 5.35
CA GLU A 121 17.21 2.55 6.48
C GLU A 121 17.39 1.04 6.77
N HIS A 122 16.37 0.24 6.46
CA HIS A 122 16.30 -1.18 6.81
C HIS A 122 16.25 -2.14 5.61
N ASP A 123 16.54 -1.66 4.40
CA ASP A 123 16.49 -2.44 3.15
C ASP A 123 15.17 -3.21 2.99
N ALA A 124 14.05 -2.55 3.31
CA ALA A 124 12.72 -3.12 3.26
C ALA A 124 12.01 -2.74 1.96
N SER A 125 11.27 -3.68 1.38
CA SER A 125 10.25 -3.38 0.38
C SER A 125 8.85 -3.51 0.98
N MET A 126 7.97 -2.56 0.67
CA MET A 126 6.58 -2.52 1.17
C MET A 126 5.58 -2.64 0.01
N THR A 127 4.31 -2.86 0.33
CA THR A 127 3.21 -2.82 -0.64
C THR A 127 2.25 -1.69 -0.33
N PHE A 128 2.04 -0.79 -1.27
CA PHE A 128 1.10 0.33 -1.16
C PHE A 128 -0.15 -0.01 -1.97
N PHE A 129 -1.23 -0.40 -1.30
CA PHE A 129 -2.53 -0.62 -1.95
C PHE A 129 -3.19 0.75 -2.15
N LEU A 130 -2.89 1.36 -3.30
CA LEU A 130 -3.36 2.71 -3.61
C LEU A 130 -4.87 2.71 -3.91
N SER A 131 -5.61 3.60 -3.25
CA SER A 131 -6.98 3.93 -3.66
C SER A 131 -6.95 4.90 -4.83
N GLY A 132 -7.63 4.57 -5.94
CA GLY A 132 -7.61 5.39 -7.16
C GLY A 132 -8.15 6.81 -6.93
N LEU A 133 -9.12 6.97 -6.02
CA LEU A 133 -9.68 8.28 -5.66
C LEU A 133 -8.67 9.24 -5.04
N TYR A 134 -7.56 8.74 -4.49
CA TYR A 134 -6.51 9.61 -3.95
C TYR A 134 -5.66 10.28 -5.05
N LEU A 135 -5.89 9.91 -6.32
CA LEU A 135 -5.36 10.60 -7.49
C LEU A 135 -6.45 11.33 -8.32
N LEU A 136 -7.68 11.41 -7.80
CA LEU A 136 -8.80 12.11 -8.42
C LEU A 136 -9.16 13.36 -7.61
N PRO A 137 -9.01 14.59 -8.15
CA PRO A 137 -9.45 15.79 -7.46
C PRO A 137 -10.94 15.74 -7.12
N GLU A 138 -11.34 16.26 -5.95
CA GLU A 138 -12.75 16.23 -5.53
C GLU A 138 -13.67 16.96 -6.54
N SER A 139 -13.17 18.02 -7.17
CA SER A 139 -13.89 18.75 -8.22
C SER A 139 -14.30 17.87 -9.42
N LYS A 140 -13.67 16.71 -9.57
CA LYS A 140 -13.93 15.69 -10.59
C LYS A 140 -14.64 14.44 -10.06
N LYS A 141 -15.17 14.46 -8.83
CA LYS A 141 -15.82 13.28 -8.21
C LYS A 141 -16.94 12.66 -9.05
N THR A 142 -17.60 13.45 -9.89
CA THR A 142 -18.64 12.95 -10.80
C THR A 142 -18.11 11.98 -11.86
N LEU A 143 -16.80 11.89 -12.09
CA LEU A 143 -16.19 10.86 -12.93
C LEU A 143 -16.28 9.47 -12.29
N TYR A 144 -16.32 9.39 -10.96
CA TYR A 144 -16.46 8.12 -10.25
C TYR A 144 -17.92 7.64 -10.24
N ARG A 145 -18.12 6.43 -10.75
CA ARG A 145 -19.41 5.73 -10.83
C ARG A 145 -19.30 4.43 -10.02
N PRO A 146 -19.41 4.51 -8.68
CA PRO A 146 -19.33 3.33 -7.83
C PRO A 146 -20.48 2.35 -8.12
N PRO A 147 -20.23 1.04 -8.24
CA PRO A 147 -21.30 0.06 -8.36
C PRO A 147 -22.29 0.16 -7.20
N ASN A 148 -23.60 0.13 -7.52
CA ASN A 148 -24.70 0.14 -6.55
C ASN A 148 -24.74 1.35 -5.58
N ASN A 149 -24.01 2.44 -5.87
CA ASN A 149 -23.96 3.63 -5.04
C ASN A 149 -24.16 4.91 -5.88
N PRO A 150 -24.49 6.06 -5.26
CA PRO A 150 -24.59 7.33 -5.99
C PRO A 150 -23.27 7.72 -6.65
N VAL A 151 -23.39 8.42 -7.78
CA VAL A 151 -22.25 9.02 -8.49
C VAL A 151 -21.39 9.85 -7.55
N GLY A 152 -20.07 9.64 -7.58
CA GLY A 152 -19.09 10.35 -6.77
C GLY A 152 -19.18 10.09 -5.26
N ALA A 153 -19.98 9.13 -4.81
CA ALA A 153 -19.99 8.70 -3.42
C ALA A 153 -18.66 8.02 -3.07
N SER A 154 -18.16 8.24 -1.87
CA SER A 154 -16.93 7.62 -1.34
C SER A 154 -17.00 7.61 0.20
N ASP A 155 -16.75 6.47 0.83
CA ASP A 155 -16.71 6.34 2.30
C ASP A 155 -15.34 6.78 2.87
N ILE A 156 -14.32 6.93 2.02
CA ILE A 156 -12.98 7.43 2.37
C ILE A 156 -12.75 8.89 1.94
N GLY A 157 -13.78 9.54 1.40
CA GLY A 157 -13.70 10.91 0.90
C GLY A 157 -12.79 11.05 -0.32
N TYR A 158 -12.32 12.29 -0.53
CA TYR A 158 -11.38 12.70 -1.57
C TYR A 158 -10.26 13.50 -0.91
N LEU A 159 -9.05 13.42 -1.47
CA LEU A 159 -7.93 14.25 -1.01
C LEU A 159 -8.07 15.69 -1.52
N THR A 160 -7.49 16.63 -0.78
CA THR A 160 -7.28 17.99 -1.29
C THR A 160 -6.27 17.94 -2.44
N ASP A 161 -6.33 18.92 -3.35
CA ASP A 161 -5.39 19.02 -4.47
C ASP A 161 -3.92 18.96 -4.03
N GLY A 162 -3.56 19.60 -2.91
CA GLY A 162 -2.22 19.54 -2.35
C GLY A 162 -1.82 18.12 -1.92
N HIS A 163 -2.73 17.40 -1.27
CA HIS A 163 -2.52 16.01 -0.86
C HIS A 163 -2.50 15.04 -2.04
N VAL A 164 -3.23 15.32 -3.13
CA VAL A 164 -3.10 14.56 -4.40
C VAL A 164 -1.68 14.69 -4.95
N LYS A 165 -1.09 15.90 -4.97
CA LYS A 165 0.31 16.11 -5.42
C LYS A 165 1.33 15.37 -4.57
N GLU A 166 1.22 15.47 -3.24
CA GLU A 166 2.13 14.75 -2.35
C GLU A 166 1.95 13.22 -2.47
N THR A 167 0.72 12.75 -2.71
CA THR A 167 0.46 11.33 -3.00
C THR A 167 1.16 10.89 -4.29
N LEU A 168 1.05 11.66 -5.39
CA LEU A 168 1.76 11.37 -6.66
C LEU A 168 3.28 11.26 -6.44
N LYS A 169 3.85 12.22 -5.72
CA LYS A 169 5.28 12.26 -5.38
C LYS A 169 5.70 11.05 -4.56
N ASN A 170 4.95 10.70 -3.51
CA ASN A 170 5.27 9.56 -2.66
C ASN A 170 5.09 8.22 -3.38
N VAL A 171 4.06 8.05 -4.22
CA VAL A 171 3.87 6.84 -5.06
C VAL A 171 5.00 6.69 -6.07
N ARG A 172 5.44 7.80 -6.70
CA ARG A 172 6.62 7.80 -7.59
C ARG A 172 7.87 7.38 -6.85
N ASN A 173 8.15 7.98 -5.69
CA ASN A 173 9.31 7.64 -4.87
C ASN A 173 9.26 6.19 -4.39
N ALA A 174 8.10 5.71 -3.97
CA ALA A 174 7.91 4.33 -3.53
C ALA A 174 8.27 3.33 -4.63
N TRP A 175 7.80 3.56 -5.87
CA TRP A 175 8.14 2.70 -6.99
C TRP A 175 9.63 2.76 -7.34
N LEU A 176 10.24 3.95 -7.33
CA LEU A 176 11.68 4.13 -7.56
C LEU A 176 12.55 3.53 -6.45
N ASP A 177 11.98 3.34 -5.26
CA ASP A 177 12.63 2.67 -4.13
C ASP A 177 12.40 1.16 -4.10
N GLY A 178 11.73 0.61 -5.12
CA GLY A 178 11.54 -0.84 -5.30
C GLY A 178 10.31 -1.40 -4.62
N HIS A 179 9.45 -0.55 -4.06
CA HIS A 179 8.19 -0.96 -3.44
C HIS A 179 7.10 -1.28 -4.46
N GLU A 180 6.13 -2.08 -4.04
CA GLU A 180 5.00 -2.42 -4.89
C GLU A 180 3.87 -1.41 -4.77
N ILE A 181 3.23 -1.09 -5.90
CA ILE A 181 1.96 -0.34 -5.94
C ILE A 181 0.85 -1.31 -6.36
N GLY A 182 0.04 -1.74 -5.39
CA GLY A 182 -1.18 -2.52 -5.61
C GLY A 182 -2.42 -1.61 -5.68
N THR A 183 -3.60 -2.17 -5.51
CA THR A 183 -4.85 -1.39 -5.40
C THR A 183 -5.63 -1.68 -4.13
N HIS A 184 -6.18 -0.62 -3.54
CA HIS A 184 -7.26 -0.68 -2.56
C HIS A 184 -8.59 -0.18 -3.15
N PHE A 185 -8.70 -0.26 -4.48
CA PHE A 185 -9.88 0.10 -5.26
C PHE A 185 -10.25 1.58 -5.08
N ASN A 186 -11.54 1.94 -5.01
CA ASN A 186 -11.97 3.33 -4.94
C ASN A 186 -12.75 3.62 -3.65
N GLY A 187 -14.09 3.61 -3.71
CA GLY A 187 -14.96 4.27 -2.72
C GLY A 187 -15.14 3.58 -1.37
N HIS A 188 -14.50 2.43 -1.14
CA HIS A 188 -14.40 1.76 0.17
C HIS A 188 -15.73 1.43 0.89
N PHE A 189 -16.75 0.95 0.18
CA PHE A 189 -18.08 0.70 0.77
C PHE A 189 -18.16 -0.61 1.58
N CYS A 190 -18.25 -0.50 2.90
CA CYS A 190 -18.20 -1.68 3.78
C CYS A 190 -19.57 -2.18 4.28
N ALA A 191 -20.65 -1.43 4.05
CA ALA A 191 -21.99 -1.76 4.54
C ALA A 191 -23.09 -1.32 3.58
N GLY A 192 -24.32 -1.74 3.87
CA GLY A 192 -25.50 -1.43 3.06
C GLY A 192 -25.55 -2.20 1.74
N SER A 193 -26.58 -1.91 0.93
CA SER A 193 -26.76 -2.53 -0.39
C SER A 193 -25.60 -2.24 -1.36
N GLY A 194 -24.96 -1.08 -1.18
CA GLY A 194 -23.81 -0.64 -1.97
C GLY A 194 -22.47 -1.27 -1.60
N SER A 195 -22.41 -2.08 -0.53
CA SER A 195 -21.15 -2.67 -0.05
C SER A 195 -20.44 -3.49 -1.13
N VAL A 196 -19.10 -3.45 -1.11
CA VAL A 196 -18.23 -4.28 -1.95
C VAL A 196 -18.48 -5.79 -1.77
N GLY A 197 -19.03 -6.19 -0.61
CA GLY A 197 -19.46 -7.57 -0.37
C GLY A 197 -20.58 -8.06 -1.29
N ASN A 198 -21.35 -7.14 -1.91
CA ASN A 198 -22.47 -7.45 -2.79
C ASN A 198 -22.15 -7.30 -4.28
N TRP A 199 -20.91 -6.94 -4.62
CA TRP A 199 -20.56 -6.65 -6.01
C TRP A 199 -20.37 -7.93 -6.81
N THR A 200 -20.89 -7.92 -8.04
CA THR A 200 -20.66 -8.98 -9.03
C THR A 200 -19.26 -8.90 -9.64
N PRO A 201 -18.75 -9.96 -10.29
CA PRO A 201 -17.46 -9.89 -11.00
C PRO A 201 -17.38 -8.77 -12.05
N ALA A 202 -18.49 -8.46 -12.75
CA ALA A 202 -18.54 -7.37 -13.70
C ALA A 202 -18.45 -5.98 -13.02
N GLN A 203 -19.02 -5.85 -11.82
CA GLN A 203 -18.88 -4.64 -11.02
C GLN A 203 -17.47 -4.47 -10.47
N TRP A 204 -16.81 -5.56 -10.06
CA TRP A 204 -15.38 -5.54 -9.74
C TRP A 204 -14.52 -5.13 -10.93
N GLN A 205 -14.82 -5.60 -12.14
CA GLN A 205 -14.12 -5.15 -13.35
C GLN A 205 -14.28 -3.64 -13.54
N SER A 206 -15.51 -3.12 -13.43
CA SER A 206 -15.78 -1.69 -13.53
C SER A 206 -15.06 -0.86 -12.45
N GLU A 207 -14.93 -1.38 -11.23
CA GLU A 207 -14.18 -0.71 -10.16
C GLU A 207 -12.68 -0.66 -10.48
N ILE A 208 -12.11 -1.79 -10.91
CA ILE A 208 -10.69 -1.90 -11.27
C ILE A 208 -10.36 -0.98 -12.45
N ASP A 209 -11.21 -0.96 -13.49
CA ASP A 209 -11.02 -0.11 -14.66
C ASP A 209 -11.02 1.37 -14.25
N GLN A 210 -11.91 1.77 -13.33
CA GLN A 210 -11.93 3.13 -12.78
C GLN A 210 -10.67 3.44 -11.96
N ALA A 211 -10.24 2.54 -11.07
CA ALA A 211 -9.02 2.73 -10.28
C ALA A 211 -7.79 2.89 -11.20
N ILE A 212 -7.67 2.05 -12.24
CA ILE A 212 -6.63 2.18 -13.26
C ILE A 212 -6.73 3.52 -13.99
N SER A 213 -7.94 3.95 -14.37
CA SER A 213 -8.11 5.23 -15.07
C SER A 213 -7.64 6.41 -14.23
N PHE A 214 -7.98 6.48 -12.94
CA PHE A 214 -7.56 7.58 -12.07
C PHE A 214 -6.04 7.64 -11.88
N VAL A 215 -5.34 6.49 -11.85
CA VAL A 215 -3.87 6.45 -11.79
C VAL A 215 -3.23 6.76 -13.14
N THR A 216 -3.85 6.38 -14.25
CA THR A 216 -3.27 6.51 -15.59
C THR A 216 -3.69 7.75 -16.35
N GLU A 217 -4.59 8.57 -15.78
CA GLU A 217 -5.15 9.78 -16.38
C GLU A 217 -5.23 10.96 -15.38
N TRP A 218 -4.43 10.95 -14.31
CA TRP A 218 -4.43 12.02 -13.30
C TRP A 218 -4.09 13.39 -13.91
N ARG A 219 -3.25 13.48 -14.96
CA ARG A 219 -2.96 14.75 -15.65
C ARG A 219 -4.21 15.32 -16.29
N THR A 220 -4.96 14.49 -17.02
CA THR A 220 -6.24 14.90 -17.62
C THR A 220 -7.23 15.34 -16.54
N ASN A 221 -7.31 14.61 -15.44
CA ASN A 221 -8.25 14.90 -14.36
C ASN A 221 -7.90 16.19 -13.58
N THR A 222 -6.61 16.47 -13.41
CA THR A 222 -6.10 17.62 -12.63
C THR A 222 -5.85 18.88 -13.48
N GLY A 223 -5.52 18.71 -14.76
CA GLY A 223 -5.00 19.77 -15.61
C GLY A 223 -3.52 20.14 -15.32
N TRP A 224 -2.82 19.37 -14.49
CA TRP A 224 -1.42 19.66 -14.13
C TRP A 224 -0.42 19.09 -15.13
N ASN A 225 0.49 19.94 -15.61
CA ASN A 225 1.50 19.57 -16.60
C ASN A 225 2.93 19.54 -16.02
N ASP A 226 3.16 20.18 -14.87
CA ASP A 226 4.51 20.35 -14.30
C ASP A 226 4.95 19.21 -13.37
N GLU A 227 4.02 18.41 -12.86
CA GLU A 227 4.34 17.25 -12.01
C GLU A 227 5.04 16.16 -12.83
N GLU A 228 5.92 15.37 -12.23
CA GLU A 228 6.58 14.26 -12.94
C GLU A 228 5.61 13.08 -13.17
N SER A 229 5.71 12.40 -14.32
CA SER A 229 4.92 11.18 -14.58
C SER A 229 5.24 10.08 -13.56
N LEU A 230 4.27 9.25 -13.22
CA LEU A 230 4.54 8.00 -12.51
C LEU A 230 5.42 7.09 -13.40
N PRO A 231 6.58 6.60 -12.92
CA PRO A 231 7.60 5.94 -13.77
C PRO A 231 7.27 4.50 -14.14
N PHE A 232 5.98 4.15 -14.22
CA PHE A 232 5.53 2.79 -14.49
C PHE A 232 4.21 2.73 -15.25
N ASP A 233 4.00 1.62 -15.97
CA ASP A 233 2.73 1.29 -16.59
C ASP A 233 1.85 0.57 -15.57
N TYR A 234 0.93 1.29 -14.93
CA TYR A 234 0.11 0.72 -13.84
C TYR A 234 -0.72 -0.48 -14.31
N ARG A 235 -1.13 -0.55 -15.59
CA ARG A 235 -1.85 -1.70 -16.14
C ARG A 235 -1.02 -2.99 -16.13
N LYS A 236 0.31 -2.88 -16.15
CA LYS A 236 1.24 -4.02 -16.07
C LYS A 236 1.72 -4.28 -14.67
N GLU A 237 1.98 -3.22 -13.90
CA GLU A 237 2.53 -3.36 -12.56
C GLU A 237 1.46 -3.76 -11.52
N LEU A 238 0.18 -3.49 -11.78
CA LEU A 238 -0.94 -3.90 -10.92
C LEU A 238 -1.19 -5.41 -11.02
N VAL A 239 -0.63 -6.16 -10.07
CA VAL A 239 -0.71 -7.63 -10.02
C VAL A 239 -1.44 -8.18 -8.79
N GLY A 240 -2.00 -7.30 -7.96
CA GLY A 240 -2.77 -7.69 -6.79
C GLY A 240 -3.36 -6.50 -6.04
N GLY A 241 -4.17 -6.80 -5.03
CA GLY A 241 -4.89 -5.80 -4.25
C GLY A 241 -5.44 -6.37 -2.95
N ARG A 242 -6.07 -5.48 -2.17
CA ARG A 242 -6.87 -5.84 -0.99
C ARG A 242 -8.21 -5.13 -1.07
N THR A 243 -9.31 -5.86 -0.95
CA THR A 243 -10.65 -5.28 -0.99
C THR A 243 -10.92 -4.46 0.27
N PRO A 244 -11.67 -3.36 0.17
CA PRO A 244 -12.20 -2.64 1.32
C PRO A 244 -12.85 -3.57 2.34
N CYS A 245 -12.47 -3.41 3.61
CA CYS A 245 -12.98 -4.20 4.73
C CYS A 245 -12.88 -5.73 4.59
N LEU A 246 -12.02 -6.25 3.69
CA LEU A 246 -11.84 -7.69 3.45
C LEU A 246 -13.14 -8.40 2.97
N LEU A 247 -13.94 -7.71 2.15
CA LEU A 247 -15.24 -8.18 1.67
C LEU A 247 -15.25 -8.40 0.16
N GLY A 248 -16.07 -9.36 -0.29
CA GLY A 248 -16.39 -9.55 -1.72
C GLY A 248 -15.37 -10.34 -2.53
N GLN A 249 -14.38 -10.96 -1.89
CA GLN A 249 -13.29 -11.70 -2.53
C GLN A 249 -13.80 -12.77 -3.53
N ASP A 250 -14.81 -13.57 -3.19
CA ASP A 250 -15.30 -14.64 -4.07
C ASP A 250 -15.78 -14.13 -5.43
N ASN A 251 -16.34 -12.92 -5.47
CA ASN A 251 -16.75 -12.26 -6.72
C ASN A 251 -15.60 -11.47 -7.38
N LEU A 252 -14.57 -11.08 -6.64
CA LEU A 252 -13.37 -10.45 -7.18
C LEU A 252 -12.49 -11.46 -7.94
N LEU A 253 -12.26 -12.65 -7.37
CA LEU A 253 -11.27 -13.62 -7.88
C LEU A 253 -11.45 -14.01 -9.36
N PRO A 254 -12.67 -14.21 -9.90
CA PRO A 254 -12.85 -14.47 -11.34
C PRO A 254 -12.30 -13.34 -12.21
N THR A 255 -12.53 -12.09 -11.79
CA THR A 255 -12.04 -10.90 -12.49
C THR A 255 -10.53 -10.73 -12.33
N ALA A 256 -10.01 -10.87 -11.10
CA ALA A 256 -8.58 -10.83 -10.83
C ALA A 256 -7.81 -11.86 -11.67
N LYS A 257 -8.29 -13.11 -11.74
CA LYS A 257 -7.72 -14.16 -12.59
C LYS A 257 -7.74 -13.77 -14.07
N LYS A 258 -8.85 -13.24 -14.57
CA LYS A 258 -8.99 -12.80 -15.97
C LYS A 258 -7.99 -11.68 -16.31
N LEU A 259 -7.71 -10.80 -15.37
CA LEU A 259 -6.73 -9.72 -15.50
C LEU A 259 -5.28 -10.17 -15.30
N GLY A 260 -5.05 -11.46 -15.02
CA GLY A 260 -3.70 -11.99 -14.80
C GLY A 260 -3.09 -11.59 -13.46
N TRP A 261 -3.91 -11.18 -12.47
CA TRP A 261 -3.41 -10.92 -11.13
C TRP A 261 -2.81 -12.17 -10.50
N ARG A 262 -1.76 -11.95 -9.70
CA ARG A 262 -0.96 -13.01 -9.11
C ARG A 262 -1.39 -13.32 -7.69
N TYR A 263 -1.88 -12.34 -6.95
CA TYR A 263 -2.38 -12.52 -5.60
C TYR A 263 -3.60 -11.63 -5.29
N ASP A 264 -4.28 -12.00 -4.22
CA ASP A 264 -5.28 -11.20 -3.53
C ASP A 264 -5.00 -11.29 -2.02
N ALA A 265 -5.09 -10.14 -1.33
CA ALA A 265 -4.80 -10.03 0.10
C ALA A 265 -6.06 -9.77 0.94
N SER A 266 -7.22 -10.21 0.45
CA SER A 266 -8.55 -9.80 0.91
C SER A 266 -9.30 -10.86 1.72
N SER A 267 -8.80 -12.08 1.80
CA SER A 267 -9.50 -13.15 2.52
C SER A 267 -9.69 -12.76 4.00
N PRO A 268 -10.91 -12.92 4.55
CA PRO A 268 -11.23 -12.44 5.88
C PRO A 268 -10.64 -13.39 6.94
N GLY A 269 -9.56 -12.94 7.61
CA GLY A 269 -9.03 -13.61 8.80
C GLY A 269 -8.32 -14.93 8.52
N GLY A 270 -7.07 -14.85 8.07
CA GLY A 270 -6.19 -16.00 7.89
C GLY A 270 -5.48 -16.46 9.16
N THR A 271 -4.82 -17.60 9.06
CA THR A 271 -3.90 -18.11 10.08
C THR A 271 -2.46 -18.03 9.58
N GLN A 272 -1.48 -18.03 10.50
CA GLN A 272 -0.06 -18.02 10.14
C GLN A 272 0.40 -19.40 9.64
N VAL A 273 -0.05 -19.77 8.43
CA VAL A 273 0.34 -20.98 7.67
C VAL A 273 0.78 -20.57 6.26
N TRP A 274 1.45 -21.47 5.54
CA TRP A 274 1.87 -21.21 4.16
C TRP A 274 0.65 -21.03 3.21
N PRO A 275 0.68 -20.05 2.30
CA PRO A 275 -0.49 -19.68 1.51
C PRO A 275 -0.77 -20.69 0.40
N SER A 276 -2.02 -20.76 -0.05
CA SER A 276 -2.46 -21.56 -1.20
C SER A 276 -3.09 -20.66 -2.27
N LYS A 277 -3.36 -21.21 -3.46
CA LYS A 277 -4.09 -20.48 -4.51
C LYS A 277 -5.59 -20.72 -4.35
N ARG A 278 -6.39 -19.66 -4.45
CA ARG A 278 -7.85 -19.72 -4.63
C ARG A 278 -8.21 -19.24 -6.02
N GLN A 279 -8.95 -20.08 -6.74
CA GLN A 279 -9.31 -19.86 -8.15
C GLN A 279 -8.12 -19.58 -9.10
N GLY A 280 -6.89 -19.94 -8.70
CA GLY A 280 -5.66 -19.71 -9.47
C GLY A 280 -4.88 -18.45 -9.09
N VAL A 281 -5.34 -17.68 -8.11
CA VAL A 281 -4.69 -16.49 -7.55
C VAL A 281 -4.17 -16.82 -6.14
N TRP A 282 -2.97 -16.38 -5.78
CA TRP A 282 -2.45 -16.58 -4.41
C TRP A 282 -3.33 -15.88 -3.37
N ASP A 283 -3.79 -16.61 -2.35
CA ASP A 283 -4.61 -16.07 -1.26
C ASP A 283 -3.72 -15.70 -0.07
N LEU A 284 -3.57 -14.39 0.19
CA LEU A 284 -2.61 -13.82 1.14
C LEU A 284 -3.31 -12.96 2.22
N PRO A 285 -4.22 -13.55 3.03
CA PRO A 285 -5.01 -12.83 4.02
C PRO A 285 -4.16 -12.24 5.15
N LEU A 286 -4.61 -11.16 5.76
CA LEU A 286 -4.12 -10.77 7.10
C LEU A 286 -4.35 -11.91 8.09
N GLN A 287 -3.45 -12.06 9.06
CA GLN A 287 -3.40 -13.24 9.91
C GLN A 287 -3.79 -12.91 11.34
N GLY A 288 -4.50 -13.81 12.01
CA GLY A 288 -4.64 -13.77 13.47
C GLY A 288 -3.27 -13.84 14.13
N ILE A 289 -3.01 -12.96 15.09
CA ILE A 289 -1.79 -12.91 15.90
C ILE A 289 -2.14 -12.83 17.39
N PRO A 290 -1.26 -13.33 18.29
CA PRO A 290 -1.48 -13.22 19.72
C PRO A 290 -1.71 -11.76 20.14
N PHE A 291 -2.71 -11.54 20.99
CA PHE A 291 -3.04 -10.20 21.51
C PHE A 291 -2.83 -10.19 23.03
N PRO A 292 -1.68 -9.68 23.54
CA PRO A 292 -1.34 -9.79 24.95
C PRO A 292 -2.41 -9.22 25.87
N GLY A 293 -2.77 -9.97 26.93
CA GLY A 293 -3.87 -9.61 27.83
C GLY A 293 -5.26 -10.06 27.37
N HIS A 294 -5.36 -10.76 26.24
CA HIS A 294 -6.60 -11.32 25.72
C HIS A 294 -6.46 -12.83 25.45
N THR A 295 -7.59 -13.54 25.42
CA THR A 295 -7.66 -14.98 25.09
C THR A 295 -7.89 -15.25 23.61
N PHE A 296 -8.05 -14.21 22.80
CA PHE A 296 -8.29 -14.29 21.37
C PHE A 296 -7.12 -13.69 20.58
N GLU A 297 -7.08 -14.01 19.29
CA GLU A 297 -6.10 -13.43 18.36
C GLU A 297 -6.70 -12.21 17.65
N VAL A 298 -5.91 -11.15 17.56
CA VAL A 298 -6.26 -9.96 16.79
C VAL A 298 -5.75 -10.13 15.36
N LEU A 299 -6.45 -9.60 14.37
CA LEU A 299 -5.93 -9.56 13.01
C LEU A 299 -4.68 -8.66 12.97
N SER A 300 -3.68 -9.02 12.18
CA SER A 300 -2.40 -8.31 12.05
C SER A 300 -2.50 -6.97 11.31
N MET A 301 -3.39 -6.10 11.80
CA MET A 301 -3.65 -4.78 11.26
C MET A 301 -3.94 -3.75 12.36
N ASP A 302 -3.44 -2.54 12.16
CA ASP A 302 -3.59 -1.41 13.07
C ASP A 302 -5.05 -1.12 13.46
N TYR A 303 -5.96 -1.09 12.49
CA TYR A 303 -7.39 -0.89 12.72
C TYR A 303 -7.98 -1.95 13.64
N ASN A 304 -7.61 -3.22 13.47
CA ASN A 304 -8.14 -4.31 14.30
C ASN A 304 -7.63 -4.21 15.75
N ILE A 305 -6.39 -3.76 15.96
CA ILE A 305 -5.87 -3.50 17.30
C ILE A 305 -6.60 -2.30 17.92
N LEU A 306 -6.76 -1.20 17.17
CA LEU A 306 -7.54 -0.03 17.57
C LEU A 306 -8.95 -0.42 18.00
N ALA A 307 -9.67 -1.14 17.14
CA ALA A 307 -11.05 -1.56 17.36
C ALA A 307 -11.20 -2.26 18.71
N ASN A 308 -10.24 -3.11 19.09
CA ASN A 308 -10.27 -3.86 20.35
C ASN A 308 -9.77 -3.05 21.56
N GLN A 309 -8.87 -2.09 21.37
CA GLN A 309 -8.33 -1.27 22.46
C GLN A 309 -9.26 -0.11 22.85
N SER A 310 -9.80 0.60 21.86
CA SER A 310 -10.55 1.84 22.01
C SER A 310 -12.00 1.76 21.52
N GLN A 311 -12.52 0.56 21.21
CA GLN A 311 -13.89 0.35 20.74
C GLN A 311 -14.20 1.20 19.48
N ASN A 312 -13.30 1.16 18.51
CA ASN A 312 -13.34 1.94 17.26
C ASN A 312 -13.18 3.46 17.42
N SER A 313 -12.92 3.98 18.61
CA SER A 313 -12.60 5.41 18.76
C SER A 313 -11.19 5.70 18.25
N THR A 314 -11.08 6.66 17.34
CA THR A 314 -9.78 7.19 16.85
C THR A 314 -9.21 8.27 17.78
N LYS A 315 -9.95 8.64 18.83
CA LYS A 315 -9.58 9.62 19.86
C LYS A 315 -9.93 9.05 21.23
N GLY A 316 -9.43 7.86 21.51
CA GLY A 316 -9.57 7.19 22.80
C GLY A 316 -8.91 7.96 23.95
N MET A 317 -8.91 7.37 25.14
CA MET A 317 -8.40 8.02 26.35
C MET A 317 -6.85 8.15 26.29
N PRO A 318 -6.27 9.38 26.25
CA PRO A 318 -4.83 9.55 26.05
C PRO A 318 -3.94 8.92 27.13
N SER A 319 -4.43 8.82 28.37
CA SER A 319 -3.70 8.15 29.46
C SER A 319 -3.47 6.65 29.21
N ARG A 320 -4.21 6.02 28.28
CA ARG A 320 -4.02 4.61 27.89
C ARG A 320 -3.04 4.43 26.73
N TYR A 321 -2.69 5.50 26.00
CA TYR A 321 -1.87 5.43 24.79
C TYR A 321 -0.53 4.71 24.97
N PRO A 322 0.26 4.94 26.05
CA PRO A 322 1.51 4.21 26.24
C PRO A 322 1.32 2.69 26.33
N GLY A 323 0.32 2.23 27.09
CA GLY A 323 0.02 0.82 27.23
C GLY A 323 -0.56 0.20 25.96
N TRP A 324 -1.37 0.96 25.21
CA TRP A 324 -1.90 0.52 23.93
C TRP A 324 -0.83 0.40 22.85
N ARG A 325 0.11 1.35 22.78
CA ARG A 325 1.28 1.27 21.89
C ARG A 325 2.08 0.01 22.19
N GLU A 326 2.44 -0.21 23.46
CA GLU A 326 3.20 -1.39 23.88
C GLU A 326 2.47 -2.69 23.51
N GLN A 327 1.18 -2.80 23.83
CA GLN A 327 0.39 -3.98 23.48
C GLN A 327 0.32 -4.22 21.96
N ALA A 328 0.23 -3.15 21.15
CA ALA A 328 0.25 -3.25 19.70
C ALA A 328 1.60 -3.79 19.20
N THR A 329 2.71 -3.20 19.64
CA THR A 329 4.08 -3.66 19.31
C THR A 329 4.27 -5.13 19.70
N GLN A 330 3.90 -5.50 20.93
CA GLN A 330 4.03 -6.87 21.41
C GLN A 330 3.15 -7.86 20.66
N SER A 331 2.00 -7.44 20.13
CA SER A 331 1.15 -8.30 19.29
C SER A 331 1.88 -8.66 18.00
N TYR A 332 2.42 -7.65 17.30
CA TYR A 332 3.17 -7.90 16.06
C TYR A 332 4.44 -8.72 16.30
N LEU A 333 5.21 -8.41 17.34
CA LEU A 333 6.41 -9.17 17.69
C LEU A 333 6.09 -10.61 18.09
N SER A 334 4.96 -10.86 18.76
CA SER A 334 4.49 -12.21 19.10
C SER A 334 4.10 -13.00 17.84
N GLY A 335 3.39 -12.35 16.91
CA GLY A 335 3.07 -12.94 15.60
C GLY A 335 4.32 -13.28 14.79
N PHE A 336 5.30 -12.36 14.74
CA PHE A 336 6.59 -12.60 14.11
C PHE A 336 7.33 -13.77 14.77
N LYS A 337 7.49 -13.74 16.09
CA LYS A 337 8.22 -14.76 16.87
C LYS A 337 7.62 -16.15 16.65
N ARG A 338 6.29 -16.25 16.66
CA ARG A 338 5.58 -17.51 16.42
C ARG A 338 5.98 -18.11 15.07
N ALA A 339 5.90 -17.37 13.96
CA ALA A 339 6.28 -17.89 12.65
C ALA A 339 7.80 -18.14 12.54
N TYR A 340 8.61 -17.20 13.03
CA TYR A 340 10.07 -17.20 12.89
C TYR A 340 10.75 -18.39 13.58
N GLU A 341 10.23 -18.79 14.74
CA GLU A 341 10.76 -19.89 15.54
C GLU A 341 10.15 -21.26 15.18
N THR A 342 9.10 -21.29 14.34
CA THR A 342 8.33 -22.52 14.07
C THR A 342 8.20 -22.81 12.58
N ASN A 343 7.02 -22.64 11.98
CA ASN A 343 6.66 -23.09 10.63
C ASN A 343 7.17 -22.19 9.50
N ARG A 344 7.80 -21.05 9.82
CA ARG A 344 8.29 -20.06 8.85
C ARG A 344 7.23 -19.56 7.87
N ALA A 345 5.96 -19.63 8.24
CA ALA A 345 4.89 -19.04 7.45
C ALA A 345 5.17 -17.53 7.24
N PRO A 346 4.88 -16.99 6.05
CA PRO A 346 5.05 -15.56 5.81
C PRO A 346 4.19 -14.76 6.80
N PHE A 347 4.68 -13.61 7.27
CA PHE A 347 3.97 -12.75 8.20
C PHE A 347 3.54 -11.45 7.51
N TYR A 348 2.23 -11.18 7.52
CA TYR A 348 1.65 -10.01 6.86
C TYR A 348 1.18 -8.98 7.89
N ILE A 349 1.55 -7.71 7.71
CA ILE A 349 1.10 -6.60 8.55
C ILE A 349 0.43 -5.56 7.65
N GLY A 350 -0.86 -5.30 7.88
CA GLY A 350 -1.65 -4.29 7.16
C GLY A 350 -1.82 -3.02 7.99
N ASN A 351 -1.70 -1.86 7.35
CA ASN A 351 -1.70 -0.59 8.06
C ASN A 351 -2.38 0.51 7.25
N HIS A 352 -2.68 1.63 7.90
CA HIS A 352 -3.20 2.84 7.31
C HIS A 352 -2.31 4.03 7.67
N PHE A 353 -2.17 5.01 6.78
CA PHE A 353 -1.46 6.25 7.08
C PHE A 353 -2.29 7.18 7.96
N GLU A 354 -2.53 6.76 9.18
CA GLU A 354 -3.48 7.35 10.11
C GLU A 354 -2.85 7.63 11.48
N GLU A 355 -3.22 8.76 12.08
CA GLU A 355 -2.73 9.18 13.40
C GLU A 355 -3.71 8.78 14.52
N TRP A 356 -4.47 7.71 14.31
CA TRP A 356 -5.47 7.27 15.27
C TRP A 356 -4.86 7.05 16.66
N ASN A 357 -5.60 7.49 17.68
CA ASN A 357 -5.18 7.47 19.07
C ASN A 357 -3.80 8.11 19.29
N GLY A 358 -3.52 9.23 18.59
CA GLY A 358 -2.27 9.98 18.74
C GLY A 358 -1.07 9.33 18.05
N GLY A 359 -1.30 8.58 16.97
CA GLY A 359 -0.24 7.97 16.16
C GLY A 359 0.38 6.70 16.73
N ILE A 360 -0.14 6.18 17.86
CA ILE A 360 0.47 5.04 18.56
C ILE A 360 0.63 3.78 17.72
N TYR A 361 -0.26 3.56 16.75
CA TYR A 361 -0.19 2.37 15.90
C TYR A 361 0.96 2.46 14.90
N MET A 362 1.26 3.65 14.39
CA MET A 362 2.38 3.86 13.48
C MET A 362 3.72 3.75 14.22
N ASP A 363 3.78 4.28 15.45
CA ASP A 363 4.94 4.06 16.31
C ASP A 363 5.15 2.57 16.59
N ALA A 364 4.08 1.82 16.87
CA ALA A 364 4.15 0.37 17.10
C ALA A 364 4.62 -0.41 15.86
N VAL A 365 4.19 -0.01 14.66
CA VAL A 365 4.62 -0.62 13.39
C VAL A 365 6.09 -0.32 13.12
N GLU A 366 6.53 0.92 13.34
CA GLU A 366 7.94 1.31 13.20
C GLU A 366 8.83 0.54 14.19
N ASP A 367 8.46 0.49 15.47
CA ASP A 367 9.20 -0.24 16.51
C ASP A 367 9.30 -1.73 16.17
N THR A 368 8.22 -2.31 15.64
CA THR A 368 8.17 -3.69 15.16
C THR A 368 9.14 -3.92 14.01
N LEU A 369 9.12 -3.05 13.00
CA LEU A 369 10.03 -3.14 11.85
C LEU A 369 11.49 -3.09 12.31
N LYS A 370 11.83 -2.13 13.16
CA LYS A 370 13.19 -1.97 13.73
C LYS A 370 13.67 -3.21 14.48
N HIS A 371 12.79 -3.89 15.21
CA HIS A 371 13.14 -5.12 15.94
C HIS A 371 13.33 -6.35 15.03
N ILE A 372 12.59 -6.40 13.92
CA ILE A 372 12.60 -7.52 12.97
C ILE A 372 13.76 -7.37 11.97
N ALA A 373 14.02 -6.15 11.52
CA ALA A 373 15.07 -5.83 10.58
C ALA A 373 16.44 -6.33 11.08
N GLY A 374 17.23 -6.89 10.17
CA GLY A 374 18.57 -7.42 10.47
C GLY A 374 18.61 -8.76 11.21
N LYS A 375 17.47 -9.36 11.59
CA LYS A 375 17.46 -10.73 12.10
C LYS A 375 17.88 -11.74 11.00
N PRO A 376 18.59 -12.82 11.36
CA PRO A 376 19.02 -13.83 10.39
C PRO A 376 17.86 -14.41 9.58
N ASP A 377 18.06 -14.60 8.28
CA ASP A 377 17.10 -15.19 7.34
C ASP A 377 15.76 -14.43 7.21
N VAL A 378 15.64 -13.22 7.76
CA VAL A 378 14.45 -12.38 7.55
C VAL A 378 14.54 -11.65 6.21
N ARG A 379 13.43 -11.61 5.49
CA ARG A 379 13.27 -10.86 4.24
C ARG A 379 12.06 -9.92 4.36
N LEU A 380 12.34 -8.61 4.38
CA LEU A 380 11.33 -7.56 4.38
C LEU A 380 10.96 -7.22 2.93
N VAL A 381 9.87 -7.80 2.42
CA VAL A 381 9.56 -7.80 0.98
C VAL A 381 8.14 -7.30 0.71
N SER A 382 7.88 -6.86 -0.52
CA SER A 382 6.51 -6.63 -1.01
C SER A 382 5.77 -7.94 -1.28
N PHE A 383 4.45 -7.88 -1.48
CA PHE A 383 3.66 -9.05 -1.85
C PHE A 383 4.09 -9.63 -3.20
N ARG A 384 4.37 -8.80 -4.20
CA ARG A 384 4.86 -9.21 -5.51
C ARG A 384 6.19 -9.95 -5.41
N GLN A 385 7.14 -9.42 -4.65
CA GLN A 385 8.44 -10.06 -4.44
C GLN A 385 8.29 -11.40 -3.69
N PHE A 386 7.38 -11.47 -2.73
CA PHE A 386 7.05 -12.72 -2.06
C PHE A 386 6.42 -13.74 -3.02
N VAL A 387 5.52 -13.31 -3.90
CA VAL A 387 4.89 -14.17 -4.90
C VAL A 387 5.86 -14.59 -6.00
N ASP A 388 6.82 -13.74 -6.37
CA ASP A 388 7.96 -14.11 -7.21
C ASP A 388 8.72 -15.29 -6.59
N TRP A 389 8.95 -15.26 -5.27
CA TRP A 389 9.57 -16.37 -4.58
C TRP A 389 8.71 -17.62 -4.54
N LEU A 390 7.39 -17.49 -4.31
CA LEU A 390 6.47 -18.64 -4.33
C LEU A 390 6.42 -19.33 -5.70
N ASP A 391 6.41 -18.55 -6.78
CA ASP A 391 6.22 -19.08 -8.14
C ASP A 391 7.41 -19.89 -8.67
N VAL A 392 8.60 -19.75 -8.07
CA VAL A 392 9.78 -20.58 -8.42
C VAL A 392 9.92 -21.84 -7.56
N GLN A 393 9.09 -22.02 -6.52
CA GLN A 393 9.16 -23.22 -5.69
C GLN A 393 8.51 -24.43 -6.36
N ASP A 394 9.03 -25.62 -6.07
CA ASP A 394 8.34 -26.87 -6.40
C ASP A 394 6.97 -26.91 -5.68
N PRO A 395 5.85 -27.16 -6.40
CA PRO A 395 4.54 -27.32 -5.78
C PRO A 395 4.50 -28.33 -4.63
N ALA A 396 5.30 -29.41 -4.68
CA ALA A 396 5.41 -30.41 -3.63
C ALA A 396 6.07 -29.84 -2.35
N VAL A 397 7.09 -28.98 -2.50
CA VAL A 397 7.71 -28.26 -1.38
C VAL A 397 6.70 -27.35 -0.70
N LEU A 398 5.94 -26.58 -1.48
CA LEU A 398 4.89 -25.72 -0.92
C LEU A 398 3.76 -26.53 -0.28
N ALA A 399 3.35 -27.66 -0.88
CA ALA A 399 2.36 -28.55 -0.29
C ALA A 399 2.83 -29.13 1.05
N LYS A 400 4.11 -29.52 1.13
CA LYS A 400 4.73 -29.97 2.38
C LYS A 400 4.75 -28.86 3.42
N LEU A 401 5.20 -27.65 3.08
CA LEU A 401 5.21 -26.50 4.00
C LEU A 401 3.82 -26.19 4.59
N ARG A 402 2.75 -26.38 3.82
CA ARG A 402 1.36 -26.20 4.27
C ARG A 402 0.89 -27.24 5.29
N THR A 403 1.60 -28.35 5.49
CA THR A 403 1.21 -29.33 6.51
C THR A 403 1.51 -28.82 7.92
N LEU A 404 2.47 -27.91 8.07
CA LEU A 404 2.80 -27.30 9.36
C LEU A 404 1.71 -26.31 9.76
N GLN A 405 1.07 -26.58 10.90
CA GLN A 405 0.04 -25.74 11.47
C GLN A 405 0.63 -24.50 12.17
N VAL A 406 -0.25 -23.63 12.68
CA VAL A 406 0.14 -22.41 13.40
C VAL A 406 1.03 -22.74 14.59
N GLY A 407 2.25 -22.19 14.61
CA GLY A 407 3.19 -22.41 15.71
C GLY A 407 3.85 -23.79 15.70
N GLU A 408 3.66 -24.60 14.65
CA GLU A 408 4.24 -25.94 14.57
C GLU A 408 5.67 -25.89 14.01
N ALA A 409 6.64 -26.33 14.81
CA ALA A 409 8.00 -26.52 14.34
C ALA A 409 8.14 -27.89 13.63
N PRO A 410 8.92 -27.99 12.54
CA PRO A 410 9.16 -29.27 11.88
C PRO A 410 9.88 -30.25 12.83
N SER A 411 9.22 -31.36 13.15
CA SER A 411 9.78 -32.42 14.00
C SER A 411 11.09 -32.95 13.40
N GLY A 412 12.16 -32.96 14.20
CA GLY A 412 13.50 -33.37 13.75
C GLY A 412 14.21 -32.34 12.86
N GLY A 413 13.70 -31.12 12.74
CA GLY A 413 14.29 -30.02 11.98
C GLY A 413 13.98 -30.02 10.48
N TRP A 414 14.32 -28.91 9.81
CA TRP A 414 13.99 -28.66 8.40
C TRP A 414 14.51 -29.73 7.43
N ASN A 415 15.73 -30.22 7.64
CA ASN A 415 16.30 -31.27 6.80
C ASN A 415 15.49 -32.57 6.86
N THR A 416 15.12 -33.00 8.07
CA THR A 416 14.30 -34.20 8.28
C THR A 416 12.91 -34.03 7.68
N PHE A 417 12.30 -32.85 7.88
CA PHE A 417 10.97 -32.53 7.38
C PHE A 417 10.86 -32.67 5.85
N PHE A 418 11.85 -32.17 5.11
CA PHE A 418 11.84 -32.25 3.64
C PHE A 418 12.27 -33.62 3.09
N LYS A 419 13.00 -34.45 3.85
CA LYS A 419 13.31 -35.83 3.44
C LYS A 419 12.10 -36.76 3.42
N GLN A 420 11.01 -36.37 4.09
CA GLN A 420 9.74 -37.09 4.14
C GLN A 420 8.72 -36.54 3.11
N ALA A 421 9.18 -35.80 2.10
CA ALA A 421 8.34 -35.22 1.06
C ALA A 421 8.18 -36.17 -0.13
#